data_AF-A0AAD9NGS3-F1
#
_entry.id   AF-A0AAD9NGS3-F1
#
_cell.length_a   1.000
_cell.length_b   1.000
_cell.length_c   1.000
_cell.angle_alpha   90.00
_cell.angle_beta   90.00
_cell.angle_gamma   90.00
#
_symmetry.space_group_name_H-M   'P 1'
#
loop_
_entity.id
_entity.type
_entity.pdbx_description
1 polymer ?
#
loop_
_entity_poly.entity_id
_entity_poly.type
_entity_poly.pdbx_seq_one_letter_code
_entity_poly.pdbx_strand_id
1 'polypeptide(L)'
;MNFVLLGTLLATTLLIPGLAMVVGGIKHRSQRFNPTSAGVTATLLFVSVAAVFAPSIFSQSYAMYKCDHCRMYNSSDHSEGMECNSCRSDVLGVPAKNSMYKEHVMPLVYCSCVLLPIAYVIGLIYSLMTHRALVHDAFTTEVGEVGHGKAQWNRVKSALILLVSVVLMSLCADVVTYNIEPLLGGGISVNFIGVTLLALVPDIPEIVIGIQFALQNNISLSIEVGSCIAVQVCMLQIPVIVFVDLIYVGHNSSALVLTYCAMVAMYFFAPNSPGIKC
;
A
#
# COMPACT_ATOMS: atom_id res chain seq x y z
N MET A 1 -2.71 9.78 -9.52
CA MET A 1 -3.06 9.11 -8.26
C MET A 1 -2.39 7.77 -8.04
N ASN A 2 -2.03 7.02 -9.11
CA ASN A 2 -1.62 5.62 -8.99
C ASN A 2 -0.31 5.29 -8.25
N PHE A 3 0.33 6.28 -7.63
CA PHE A 3 1.59 6.09 -6.93
C PHE A 3 1.48 6.52 -5.45
N VAL A 4 0.38 7.18 -5.09
CA VAL A 4 0.14 7.71 -3.74
C VAL A 4 0.01 6.58 -2.73
N LEU A 5 -0.84 5.58 -2.99
CA LEU A 5 -0.99 4.42 -2.10
C LEU A 5 0.31 3.61 -1.88
N LEU A 6 1.13 3.46 -2.94
CA LEU A 6 2.43 2.80 -2.82
C LEU A 6 3.37 3.63 -1.95
N GLY A 7 3.38 4.95 -2.16
CA GLY A 7 4.11 5.89 -1.32
C GLY A 7 3.69 5.81 0.14
N THR A 8 2.38 5.76 0.41
CA THR A 8 1.84 5.63 1.77
C THR A 8 2.27 4.31 2.40
N LEU A 9 2.20 3.19 1.67
CA LEU A 9 2.65 1.90 2.18
C LEU A 9 4.15 1.89 2.50
N LEU A 10 4.98 2.50 1.65
CA LEU A 10 6.42 2.66 1.90
C LEU A 10 6.68 3.59 3.08
N ALA A 11 5.93 4.69 3.20
CA ALA A 11 6.04 5.62 4.31
C ALA A 11 5.69 4.93 5.63
N THR A 12 4.58 4.18 5.68
CA THR A 12 4.12 3.54 6.92
C THR A 12 4.99 2.36 7.34
N THR A 13 5.54 1.61 6.39
CA THR A 13 6.34 0.40 6.68
C THR A 13 7.81 0.70 6.91
N LEU A 14 8.39 1.70 6.22
CA LEU A 14 9.82 2.01 6.30
C LEU A 14 10.09 3.36 6.94
N LEU A 15 9.39 4.42 6.50
CA LEU A 15 9.71 5.78 6.93
C LEU A 15 9.32 6.03 8.39
N ILE A 16 8.12 5.66 8.83
CA ILE A 16 7.67 5.85 10.22
C ILE A 16 8.58 5.09 11.20
N PRO A 17 8.80 3.75 11.06
CA PRO A 17 9.69 3.02 11.96
C PRO A 17 11.15 3.50 11.88
N GLY A 18 11.62 3.83 10.68
CA GLY A 18 13.00 4.30 10.45
C GLY A 18 13.27 5.64 11.13
N LEU A 19 12.41 6.64 10.92
CA LEU A 19 12.54 7.94 11.59
C LEU A 19 12.41 7.81 13.11
N ALA A 20 11.48 6.98 13.59
CA ALA A 20 11.31 6.70 15.01
C ALA A 20 12.57 6.07 15.64
N MET A 21 13.21 5.10 14.98
CA MET A 21 14.46 4.50 15.46
C MET A 21 15.63 5.48 15.45
N VAL A 22 15.78 6.29 14.39
CA VAL A 22 16.86 7.29 14.31
C VAL A 22 16.69 8.36 15.38
N VAL A 23 15.51 8.99 15.47
CA VAL A 23 15.26 10.06 16.43
C VAL A 23 15.27 9.54 17.86
N GLY A 24 14.68 8.38 18.10
CA GLY A 24 14.69 7.76 19.42
C GLY A 24 16.07 7.27 19.85
N GLY A 25 16.90 6.79 18.92
CA GLY A 25 18.28 6.37 19.16
C GLY A 25 19.26 7.53 19.38
N ILE A 26 18.97 8.73 18.86
CA ILE A 26 19.72 9.94 19.20
C ILE A 26 19.49 10.33 20.67
N LYS A 27 18.26 10.15 21.18
CA LYS A 27 17.91 10.50 22.57
C LYS A 27 18.27 9.41 23.58
N HIS A 28 18.04 8.14 23.24
CA HIS A 28 18.22 7.00 24.15
C HIS A 28 19.29 6.04 23.63
N ARG A 29 20.22 5.65 24.50
CA ARG A 29 21.27 4.65 24.22
C ARG A 29 20.71 3.24 24.00
N SER A 30 19.56 2.93 24.58
CA SER A 30 18.84 1.66 24.44
C SER A 30 17.34 1.91 24.51
N GLN A 31 16.59 1.39 23.53
CA GLN A 31 15.12 1.48 23.49
C GLN A 31 14.50 0.21 24.04
N ARG A 32 13.39 0.34 24.77
CA ARG A 32 12.62 -0.83 25.23
C ARG A 32 11.74 -1.34 24.09
N PHE A 33 11.99 -2.58 23.71
CA PHE A 33 11.20 -3.30 22.71
C PHE A 33 10.42 -4.42 23.40
N ASN A 34 9.10 -4.35 23.32
CA ASN A 34 8.19 -5.41 23.71
C ASN A 34 7.94 -6.34 22.50
N PRO A 35 8.54 -7.54 22.45
CA PRO A 35 8.41 -8.44 21.31
C PRO A 35 6.99 -9.03 21.19
N THR A 36 6.24 -9.09 22.28
CA THR A 36 4.89 -9.70 22.28
C THR A 36 3.89 -8.83 21.51
N SER A 37 3.86 -7.52 21.74
CA SER A 37 2.97 -6.61 20.99
C SER A 37 3.43 -6.45 19.54
N ALA A 38 4.72 -6.23 19.33
CA ALA A 38 5.29 -6.09 17.99
C ALA A 38 5.11 -7.35 17.13
N GLY A 39 5.18 -8.55 17.73
CA GLY A 39 5.01 -9.83 17.04
C GLY A 39 3.60 -10.04 16.48
N VAL A 40 2.56 -9.75 17.27
CA VAL A 40 1.16 -9.92 16.83
C VAL A 40 0.87 -8.98 15.64
N THR A 41 1.28 -7.72 15.77
CA THR A 41 1.07 -6.72 14.73
C THR A 41 1.87 -7.01 13.46
N ALA A 42 3.08 -7.55 13.57
CA ALA A 42 3.89 -7.96 12.41
C ALA A 42 3.31 -9.17 11.68
N THR A 43 2.80 -10.17 12.41
CA THR A 43 2.16 -11.35 11.77
C THR A 43 0.87 -10.98 11.03
N LEU A 44 0.06 -10.09 11.61
CA LEU A 44 -1.15 -9.60 10.95
C LEU A 44 -0.84 -8.80 9.68
N LEU A 45 0.19 -7.94 9.71
CA LEU A 45 0.66 -7.23 8.52
C LEU A 45 1.16 -8.21 7.45
N PHE A 46 1.96 -9.21 7.83
CA PHE A 46 2.47 -10.20 6.88
C PHE A 46 1.33 -10.95 6.17
N VAL A 47 0.33 -11.43 6.91
CA VAL A 47 -0.85 -12.10 6.34
C VAL A 47 -1.64 -11.15 5.43
N SER A 48 -1.83 -9.90 5.84
CA SER A 48 -2.56 -8.89 5.08
C SER A 48 -1.86 -8.56 3.75
N VAL A 49 -0.55 -8.38 3.78
CA VAL A 49 0.28 -8.15 2.60
C VAL A 49 0.24 -9.38 1.70
N ALA A 50 0.45 -10.59 2.22
CA ALA A 50 0.37 -11.82 1.43
C ALA A 50 -0.99 -11.98 0.71
N ALA A 51 -2.10 -11.65 1.40
CA ALA A 51 -3.44 -11.70 0.82
C ALA A 51 -3.65 -10.69 -0.32
N VAL A 52 -3.13 -9.46 -0.18
CA VAL A 52 -3.18 -8.44 -1.25
C VAL A 52 -2.34 -8.86 -2.46
N PHE A 53 -1.22 -9.55 -2.25
CA PHE A 53 -0.31 -9.97 -3.31
C PHE A 53 -0.79 -11.21 -4.09
N ALA A 54 -1.67 -12.04 -3.52
CA ALA A 54 -2.17 -13.25 -4.17
C ALA A 54 -2.73 -13.02 -5.60
N PRO A 55 -3.64 -12.05 -5.85
CA PRO A 55 -4.11 -11.75 -7.21
C PRO A 55 -3.00 -11.19 -8.12
N SER A 56 -2.03 -10.44 -7.59
CA SER A 56 -0.90 -9.93 -8.36
C SER A 56 -0.05 -11.06 -8.90
N ILE A 57 0.35 -11.99 -8.02
CA ILE A 57 1.21 -13.13 -8.37
C ILE A 57 0.54 -13.99 -9.45
N PHE A 58 -0.75 -14.27 -9.27
CA PHE A 58 -1.53 -15.02 -10.26
C PHE A 58 -1.60 -14.28 -11.59
N SER A 59 -1.86 -12.96 -11.60
CA SER A 59 -1.91 -12.20 -12.85
C SER A 59 -0.59 -12.18 -13.62
N GLN A 60 0.54 -12.15 -12.91
CA GLN A 60 1.87 -12.14 -13.51
C GLN A 60 2.25 -13.53 -14.06
N SER A 61 1.85 -14.62 -13.40
CA SER A 61 2.13 -15.97 -13.90
C SER A 61 1.44 -16.30 -15.22
N TYR A 62 0.33 -15.62 -15.54
CA TYR A 62 -0.39 -15.77 -16.82
C TYR A 62 -0.14 -14.62 -17.80
N ALA A 63 0.82 -13.72 -17.52
CA ALA A 63 1.13 -12.62 -18.42
C ALA A 63 1.73 -13.16 -19.74
N MET A 64 1.08 -12.88 -20.86
CA MET A 64 1.65 -13.17 -22.18
C MET A 64 2.77 -12.16 -22.47
N TYR A 65 3.91 -12.66 -22.95
CA TYR A 65 4.96 -11.82 -23.50
C TYR A 65 4.58 -11.41 -24.92
N LYS A 66 4.61 -10.11 -25.20
CA LYS A 66 4.42 -9.57 -26.54
C LYS A 66 5.78 -9.11 -27.05
N CYS A 67 6.25 -9.71 -28.14
CA CYS A 67 7.51 -9.36 -28.77
C CYS A 67 7.22 -8.56 -30.04
N ASP A 68 7.74 -7.34 -30.13
CA ASP A 68 7.51 -6.46 -31.29
C ASP A 68 8.42 -6.79 -32.47
N HIS A 69 9.59 -7.40 -32.25
CA HIS A 69 10.59 -7.66 -33.29
C HIS A 69 11.04 -9.12 -33.28
N CYS A 70 10.30 -9.97 -34.00
CA CYS A 70 10.69 -11.35 -34.27
C CYS A 70 11.18 -11.47 -35.71
N ARG A 71 12.42 -11.91 -35.90
CA ARG A 71 13.01 -12.15 -37.23
C ARG A 71 13.25 -13.64 -37.40
N MET A 72 12.78 -14.20 -38.50
CA MET A 72 13.16 -15.55 -38.90
C MET A 72 14.54 -15.52 -39.55
N TYR A 73 15.41 -16.42 -39.13
CA TYR A 73 16.71 -16.64 -39.74
C TYR A 73 16.76 -18.07 -40.29
N ASN A 74 17.16 -18.20 -41.54
CA ASN A 74 17.47 -19.49 -42.14
C ASN A 74 18.93 -19.83 -41.82
N SER A 75 19.14 -20.81 -40.94
CA SER A 75 20.42 -21.50 -40.88
C SER A 75 20.62 -22.25 -42.20
N SER A 76 21.81 -22.15 -42.77
CA SER A 76 22.27 -22.95 -43.92
C SER A 76 22.36 -24.47 -43.64
N ASP A 77 21.77 -24.92 -42.55
CA ASP A 77 21.74 -26.28 -42.02
C ASP A 77 20.30 -26.64 -41.61
N HIS A 78 19.37 -26.63 -42.58
CA HIS A 78 17.97 -27.12 -42.49
C HIS A 78 17.19 -26.88 -41.18
N SER A 79 17.47 -25.79 -40.46
CA SER A 79 16.88 -25.46 -39.16
C SER A 79 16.33 -24.04 -39.22
N GLU A 80 15.00 -23.92 -39.26
CA GLU A 80 14.32 -22.63 -39.23
C GLU A 80 14.23 -22.17 -37.77
N GLY A 81 14.92 -21.07 -37.43
CA GLY A 81 14.91 -20.46 -36.11
C GLY A 81 14.24 -19.09 -36.11
N MET A 82 13.44 -18.79 -35.07
CA MET A 82 12.85 -17.47 -34.86
C MET A 82 13.56 -16.80 -33.69
N GLU A 83 14.20 -15.65 -33.92
CA GLU A 83 14.84 -14.85 -32.87
C GLU A 83 13.98 -13.60 -32.61
N CYS A 84 13.53 -13.42 -31.37
CA CYS A 84 12.74 -12.27 -30.96
C CYS A 84 13.54 -11.36 -30.02
N ASN A 85 13.73 -10.09 -30.43
CA ASN A 85 14.33 -9.06 -29.59
C ASN A 85 13.26 -8.13 -29.02
N SER A 86 13.44 -7.70 -27.76
CA SER A 86 12.53 -6.81 -27.01
C SER A 86 11.13 -7.38 -26.80
N CYS A 87 11.05 -8.53 -26.10
CA CYS A 87 9.80 -9.03 -25.55
C CYS A 87 9.45 -8.26 -24.28
N ARG A 88 8.27 -7.64 -24.26
CA ARG A 88 7.74 -6.99 -23.06
C ARG A 88 6.57 -7.78 -22.51
N SER A 89 6.58 -8.04 -21.21
CA SER A 89 5.42 -8.58 -20.50
C SER A 89 4.31 -7.54 -20.53
N ASP A 90 3.31 -7.76 -21.36
CA ASP A 90 2.21 -6.80 -21.52
C ASP A 90 1.11 -7.16 -20.52
N VAL A 91 1.35 -6.79 -19.25
CA VAL A 91 0.37 -6.93 -18.16
C VAL A 91 -0.74 -5.87 -18.30
N LEU A 92 -0.44 -4.72 -18.91
CA LEU A 92 -1.37 -3.59 -19.13
C LEU A 92 -2.22 -3.74 -20.39
N GLY A 93 -1.73 -4.50 -21.38
CA GLY A 93 -2.35 -4.65 -22.70
C GLY A 93 -3.10 -5.95 -22.87
N VAL A 94 -3.71 -6.51 -21.81
CA VAL A 94 -4.69 -7.59 -21.99
C VAL A 94 -5.83 -7.01 -22.83
N PRO A 95 -5.96 -7.35 -24.13
CA PRO A 95 -7.15 -6.94 -24.84
C PRO A 95 -8.31 -7.62 -24.10
N ALA A 96 -9.38 -6.87 -23.83
CA ALA A 96 -10.63 -7.33 -23.22
C ALA A 96 -11.35 -8.48 -23.98
N LYS A 97 -10.63 -9.16 -24.89
CA LYS A 97 -11.05 -10.19 -25.82
C LYS A 97 -10.38 -11.55 -25.58
N ASN A 98 -9.35 -11.66 -24.72
CA ASN A 98 -8.73 -12.95 -24.40
C ASN A 98 -9.53 -13.69 -23.30
N SER A 99 -10.06 -14.87 -23.61
CA SER A 99 -10.96 -15.66 -22.72
C SER A 99 -10.36 -15.92 -21.33
N MET A 100 -9.06 -16.25 -21.28
CA MET A 100 -8.36 -16.64 -20.04
C MET A 100 -8.39 -15.60 -18.91
N TYR A 101 -8.25 -14.31 -19.24
CA TYR A 101 -8.27 -13.24 -18.22
C TYR A 101 -9.66 -13.07 -17.61
N LYS A 102 -10.68 -13.09 -18.46
CA LYS A 102 -12.09 -12.92 -18.06
C LYS A 102 -12.59 -14.13 -17.26
N GLU A 103 -12.08 -15.31 -17.56
CA GLU A 103 -12.55 -16.58 -17.01
C GLU A 103 -11.91 -16.92 -15.65
N HIS A 104 -10.63 -16.60 -15.43
CA HIS A 104 -9.94 -16.96 -14.19
C HIS A 104 -9.46 -15.79 -13.33
N VAL A 105 -9.01 -14.68 -13.93
CA VAL A 105 -8.40 -13.58 -13.16
C VAL A 105 -9.47 -12.65 -12.58
N MET A 106 -10.50 -12.32 -13.36
CA MET A 106 -11.61 -11.47 -12.93
C MET A 106 -12.36 -11.97 -11.68
N PRO A 107 -12.78 -13.26 -11.59
CA PRO A 107 -13.44 -13.75 -10.39
C PRO A 107 -12.51 -13.78 -9.17
N LEU A 108 -11.21 -14.01 -9.35
CA LEU A 108 -10.23 -13.99 -8.27
C LEU A 108 -10.11 -12.58 -7.66
N VAL A 109 -10.08 -11.54 -8.50
CA VAL A 109 -10.04 -10.14 -8.07
C VAL A 109 -11.35 -9.73 -7.38
N TYR A 110 -12.50 -10.19 -7.87
CA TYR A 110 -13.77 -9.93 -7.17
C TYR A 110 -13.86 -10.63 -5.82
N CYS A 111 -13.40 -11.89 -5.75
CA CYS A 111 -13.31 -12.63 -4.50
C CYS A 111 -12.39 -11.90 -3.50
N SER A 112 -11.23 -11.41 -3.94
CA SER A 112 -10.31 -10.68 -3.05
C SER A 112 -10.92 -9.35 -2.57
N CYS A 113 -11.57 -8.59 -3.45
CA CYS A 113 -12.20 -7.31 -3.08
C CYS A 113 -13.30 -7.45 -2.01
N VAL A 114 -13.96 -8.61 -1.94
CA VAL A 114 -14.97 -8.90 -0.90
C VAL A 114 -14.33 -9.56 0.33
N LEU A 115 -13.40 -10.49 0.12
CA LEU A 115 -12.76 -11.25 1.19
C LEU A 115 -11.89 -10.38 2.11
N LEU A 116 -11.13 -9.43 1.55
CA LEU A 116 -10.20 -8.59 2.32
C LEU A 116 -10.93 -7.66 3.32
N PRO A 117 -11.97 -6.92 2.94
CA PRO A 117 -12.76 -6.14 3.90
C PRO A 117 -13.44 -7.01 4.96
N ILE A 118 -13.95 -8.20 4.59
CA ILE A 118 -14.54 -9.13 5.55
C ILE A 118 -13.49 -9.59 6.57
N ALA A 119 -12.29 -9.95 6.13
CA ALA A 119 -11.19 -10.32 7.01
C ALA A 119 -10.80 -9.18 7.96
N TYR A 120 -10.78 -7.93 7.46
CA TYR A 120 -10.55 -6.74 8.29
C TYR A 120 -11.65 -6.55 9.35
N VAL A 121 -12.93 -6.70 8.99
CA VAL A 121 -14.06 -6.59 9.93
C VAL A 121 -13.98 -7.69 11.01
N ILE A 122 -13.66 -8.92 10.63
CA ILE A 122 -13.45 -10.02 11.60
C ILE A 122 -12.28 -9.67 12.54
N GLY A 123 -11.18 -9.14 12.02
CA GLY A 123 -10.04 -8.66 12.81
C GLY A 123 -10.41 -7.53 13.77
N LEU A 124 -11.24 -6.58 13.32
CA LEU A 124 -11.78 -5.51 14.17
C LEU A 124 -12.69 -6.07 15.27
N ILE A 125 -13.57 -7.02 14.97
CA ILE A 125 -14.42 -7.67 15.98
C ILE A 125 -13.55 -8.39 17.01
N TYR A 126 -12.51 -9.10 16.57
CA TYR A 126 -11.56 -9.73 17.47
C TYR A 126 -10.88 -8.70 18.39
N SER A 127 -10.39 -7.61 17.82
CA SER A 127 -9.66 -6.56 18.55
C SER A 127 -10.57 -5.78 19.52
N LEU A 128 -11.77 -5.39 19.10
CA LEU A 128 -12.66 -4.50 19.85
C LEU A 128 -13.66 -5.22 20.76
N MET A 129 -13.99 -6.48 20.47
CA MET A 129 -15.05 -7.19 21.18
C MET A 129 -14.51 -8.36 22.01
N THR A 130 -13.70 -9.25 21.40
CA THR A 130 -13.28 -10.49 22.10
C THR A 130 -12.04 -10.28 22.97
N HIS A 131 -11.06 -9.50 22.51
CA HIS A 131 -9.79 -9.28 23.22
C HIS A 131 -9.61 -7.84 23.70
N ARG A 132 -10.69 -7.05 23.78
CA ARG A 132 -10.65 -5.63 24.18
C ARG A 132 -9.86 -5.37 25.45
N ALA A 133 -9.98 -6.22 26.46
CA ALA A 133 -9.35 -6.00 27.76
C ALA A 133 -7.83 -6.19 27.68
N LEU A 134 -7.38 -7.19 26.93
CA LEU A 134 -5.97 -7.52 26.76
C LEU A 134 -5.27 -6.49 25.86
N VAL A 135 -5.93 -6.08 24.77
CA VAL A 135 -5.42 -5.04 23.84
C VAL A 135 -5.42 -3.67 24.50
N HIS A 136 -6.50 -3.31 25.21
CA HIS A 136 -6.60 -2.02 25.89
C HIS A 136 -5.58 -1.91 27.02
N ASP A 137 -5.37 -2.96 27.81
CA ASP A 137 -4.39 -2.97 28.90
C ASP A 137 -2.95 -2.87 28.37
N ALA A 138 -2.63 -3.61 27.29
CA ALA A 138 -1.36 -3.50 26.58
C ALA A 138 -1.12 -2.06 26.09
N PHE A 139 -2.10 -1.45 25.41
CA PHE A 139 -1.98 -0.09 24.90
C PHE A 139 -1.92 0.97 26.02
N THR A 140 -2.71 0.86 27.09
CA THR A 140 -2.67 1.84 28.19
C THR A 140 -1.42 1.73 29.06
N THR A 141 -0.89 0.53 29.24
CA THR A 141 0.38 0.34 29.95
C THR A 141 1.52 0.96 29.16
N GLU A 142 1.46 0.87 27.83
CA GLU A 142 2.48 1.42 26.93
C GLU A 142 2.34 2.94 26.67
N VAL A 143 1.13 3.50 26.72
CA VAL A 143 0.84 4.94 26.54
C VAL A 143 0.80 5.71 27.87
N GLY A 144 0.65 5.02 29.02
CA GLY A 144 0.46 5.61 30.34
C GLY A 144 1.57 6.53 30.84
N GLU A 145 2.75 6.51 30.23
CA GLU A 145 3.85 7.45 30.52
C GLU A 145 3.76 8.78 29.75
N VAL A 146 2.89 8.89 28.74
CA VAL A 146 2.74 10.11 27.94
C VAL A 146 1.73 11.04 28.58
N GLY A 147 2.24 11.94 29.43
CA GLY A 147 1.50 12.97 30.17
C GLY A 147 0.80 14.02 29.30
N HIS A 148 -0.24 13.61 28.56
CA HIS A 148 -1.30 14.51 28.11
C HIS A 148 -2.54 14.22 28.94
N GLY A 149 -2.86 15.14 29.87
CA GLY A 149 -4.09 15.05 30.65
C GLY A 149 -5.27 14.78 29.72
N LYS A 150 -6.08 13.76 30.04
CA LYS A 150 -7.19 13.30 29.21
C LYS A 150 -8.03 14.51 28.77
N ALA A 151 -7.85 14.94 27.52
CA ALA A 151 -8.61 16.05 26.94
C ALA A 151 -10.05 15.57 26.73
N GLN A 152 -10.86 15.72 27.76
CA GLN A 152 -12.28 15.41 27.78
C GLN A 152 -13.06 16.48 27.03
N TRP A 153 -12.86 16.54 25.71
CA TRP A 153 -13.66 17.41 24.84
C TRP A 153 -15.07 16.83 24.68
N ASN A 154 -16.06 17.72 24.71
CA ASN A 154 -17.44 17.33 24.48
C ASN A 154 -17.57 16.69 23.08
N ARG A 155 -18.38 15.63 22.96
CA ARG A 155 -18.56 14.85 21.71
C ARG A 155 -18.87 15.74 20.51
N VAL A 156 -19.66 16.79 20.73
CA VAL A 156 -20.03 17.79 19.71
C VAL A 156 -18.82 18.61 19.24
N LYS A 157 -17.93 19.01 20.15
CA LYS A 157 -16.72 19.76 19.80
C LYS A 157 -15.78 18.90 18.96
N SER A 158 -15.57 17.63 19.35
CA SER A 158 -14.73 16.70 18.61
C SER A 158 -15.30 16.39 17.22
N ALA A 159 -16.61 16.16 17.11
CA ALA A 159 -17.26 15.92 15.82
C ALA A 159 -17.16 17.13 14.89
N LEU A 160 -17.32 18.35 15.42
CA LEU A 160 -17.20 19.58 14.63
C LEU A 160 -15.78 19.75 14.09
N ILE A 161 -14.77 19.54 14.92
CA ILE A 161 -13.37 19.69 14.51
C ILE A 161 -12.99 18.65 13.45
N LEU A 162 -13.45 17.41 13.61
CA LEU A 162 -13.24 16.36 12.63
C LEU A 162 -13.88 16.73 11.28
N LEU A 163 -15.13 17.20 11.29
CA LEU A 163 -15.82 17.60 10.06
C LEU A 163 -15.14 18.78 9.36
N VAL A 164 -14.72 19.80 10.12
CA VAL A 164 -13.97 20.94 9.57
C VAL A 164 -12.64 20.49 8.96
N SER A 165 -11.90 19.61 9.64
CA SER A 165 -10.63 19.09 9.14
C SER A 165 -10.81 18.31 7.83
N VAL A 166 -11.83 17.46 7.74
CA VAL A 166 -12.14 16.70 6.51
C VAL A 166 -12.45 17.63 5.34
N VAL A 167 -13.25 18.67 5.56
CA VAL A 167 -13.58 19.65 4.51
C VAL A 167 -12.33 20.39 4.05
N LEU A 168 -11.49 20.84 4.99
CA LEU A 168 -10.24 21.54 4.65
C LEU A 168 -9.28 20.62 3.88
N MET A 169 -9.12 19.36 4.30
CA MET A 169 -8.30 18.38 3.58
C MET A 169 -8.84 18.11 2.17
N SER A 170 -10.17 18.05 1.99
CA SER A 170 -10.78 17.90 0.66
C SER A 170 -10.46 19.09 -0.24
N LEU A 171 -10.58 20.33 0.27
CA LEU A 171 -10.25 21.54 -0.49
C LEU A 171 -8.76 21.58 -0.89
N CYS A 172 -7.88 21.21 0.03
CA CYS A 172 -6.46 21.09 -0.27
C CYS A 172 -6.19 20.02 -1.35
N ALA A 173 -6.86 18.87 -1.29
CA ALA A 173 -6.72 17.81 -2.28
C ALA A 173 -7.18 18.25 -3.68
N ASP A 174 -8.26 19.04 -3.79
CA ASP A 174 -8.72 19.61 -5.05
C ASP A 174 -7.69 20.59 -5.65
N VAL A 175 -7.18 21.51 -4.82
CA VAL A 175 -6.15 22.47 -5.25
C VAL A 175 -4.88 21.77 -5.70
N VAL A 176 -4.43 20.75 -4.95
CA VAL A 176 -3.24 19.97 -5.31
C VAL A 176 -3.45 19.28 -6.65
N THR A 177 -4.61 18.64 -6.87
CA THR A 177 -4.89 17.92 -8.11
C THR A 177 -4.92 18.85 -9.33
N TYR A 178 -5.44 20.07 -9.18
CA TYR A 178 -5.43 21.07 -10.25
C TYR A 178 -4.02 21.56 -10.63
N ASN A 179 -3.08 21.56 -9.68
CA ASN A 179 -1.73 22.08 -9.90
C ASN A 179 -0.70 21.00 -10.26
N ILE A 180 -1.10 19.74 -10.45
CA ILE A 180 -0.15 18.66 -10.79
C ILE A 180 0.42 18.83 -12.21
N GLU A 181 -0.40 19.15 -13.22
CA GLU A 181 0.04 19.29 -14.62
C GLU A 181 1.18 20.31 -14.84
N PRO A 182 1.13 21.54 -14.30
CA PRO A 182 2.23 22.50 -14.46
C PRO A 182 3.53 22.07 -13.75
N LEU A 183 3.45 21.26 -12.68
CA LEU A 183 4.64 20.74 -11.98
C LEU A 183 5.42 19.71 -12.82
N LEU A 184 4.78 19.09 -13.81
CA LEU A 184 5.41 18.13 -14.72
C LEU A 184 6.30 18.79 -15.77
N GLY A 185 6.13 20.10 -16.00
CA GLY A 185 7.01 20.88 -16.89
C GLY A 185 8.43 21.05 -16.36
N GLY A 186 8.67 20.80 -15.06
CA GLY A 186 9.97 20.95 -14.40
C GLY A 186 10.93 19.77 -14.54
N GLY A 187 10.60 18.74 -15.34
CA GLY A 187 11.45 17.57 -15.55
C GLY A 187 11.43 16.51 -14.45
N ILE A 188 10.59 16.68 -13.41
CA ILE A 188 10.37 15.67 -12.37
C ILE A 188 9.32 14.67 -12.84
N SER A 189 9.58 13.37 -12.65
CA SER A 189 8.63 12.32 -13.01
C SER A 189 7.36 12.36 -12.16
N VAL A 190 6.19 12.22 -12.80
CA VAL A 190 4.86 12.08 -12.17
C VAL A 190 4.90 11.04 -11.04
N ASN A 191 5.64 9.96 -11.27
CA ASN A 191 5.71 8.82 -10.36
C ASN A 191 6.41 9.21 -9.05
N PHE A 192 7.47 10.00 -9.14
CA PHE A 192 8.21 10.46 -7.96
C PHE A 192 7.36 11.40 -7.09
N ILE A 193 6.67 12.35 -7.72
CA ILE A 193 5.76 13.26 -6.99
C ILE A 193 4.64 12.48 -6.29
N GLY A 194 4.09 11.47 -6.98
CA GLY A 194 3.05 10.61 -6.43
C GLY A 194 3.51 9.75 -5.25
N VAL A 195 4.65 9.04 -5.37
CA VAL A 195 5.18 8.16 -4.31
C VAL A 195 5.70 8.96 -3.12
N THR A 196 6.32 10.12 -3.33
CA THR A 196 7.04 10.80 -2.25
C THR A 196 6.27 11.97 -1.68
N LEU A 197 5.81 12.89 -2.53
CA LEU A 197 5.30 14.18 -2.07
C LEU A 197 3.82 14.09 -1.68
N LEU A 198 3.00 13.51 -2.58
CA LEU A 198 1.55 13.40 -2.36
C LEU A 198 1.17 12.34 -1.33
N ALA A 199 1.97 11.29 -1.21
CA ALA A 199 1.77 10.25 -0.22
C ALA A 199 2.14 10.70 1.20
N LEU A 200 3.21 11.47 1.35
CA LEU A 200 3.74 11.81 2.67
C LEU A 200 2.87 12.81 3.43
N VAL A 201 2.25 13.77 2.73
CA VAL A 201 1.46 14.85 3.34
C VAL A 201 0.37 14.35 4.30
N PRO A 202 -0.52 13.41 3.90
CA PRO A 202 -1.54 12.89 4.82
C PRO A 202 -0.97 12.07 5.98
N ASP A 203 0.23 11.49 5.85
CA ASP A 203 0.88 10.64 6.86
C ASP A 203 1.71 11.44 7.90
N ILE A 204 1.82 12.77 7.76
CA ILE A 204 2.61 13.62 8.67
C ILE A 204 2.16 13.49 10.13
N PRO A 205 0.85 13.58 10.48
CA PRO A 205 0.40 13.45 11.87
C PRO A 205 0.86 12.13 12.51
N GLU A 206 0.86 11.05 11.75
CA GLU A 206 1.23 9.70 12.17
C GLU A 206 2.74 9.57 12.35
N ILE A 207 3.53 10.19 11.47
CA ILE A 207 4.98 10.31 11.64
C ILE A 207 5.30 11.04 12.96
N VAL A 208 4.61 12.14 13.25
CA VAL A 208 4.80 12.90 14.50
C VAL A 208 4.42 12.06 15.71
N ILE A 209 3.30 11.34 15.65
CA ILE A 209 2.85 10.43 16.72
C ILE A 209 3.89 9.33 16.97
N GLY A 210 4.41 8.69 15.92
CA GLY A 210 5.45 7.66 16.03
C GLY A 210 6.74 8.20 16.66
N ILE A 211 7.22 9.37 16.20
CA ILE A 211 8.40 10.03 16.77
C ILE A 211 8.18 10.35 18.25
N GLN A 212 6.99 10.84 18.63
CA GLN A 212 6.67 11.15 20.01
C GLN A 212 6.77 9.91 20.92
N PHE A 213 6.28 8.76 20.47
CA PHE A 213 6.42 7.50 21.21
C PHE A 213 7.87 7.00 21.29
N ALA A 214 8.63 7.15 20.21
CA ALA A 214 10.05 6.81 20.22
C ALA A 214 10.88 7.71 21.17
N LEU A 215 10.52 8.99 21.29
CA LEU A 215 11.10 9.94 22.24
C LEU A 215 10.72 9.66 23.70
N GLN A 216 9.70 8.83 23.94
CA GLN A 216 9.27 8.36 25.25
C GLN A 216 9.90 6.99 25.60
N ASN A 217 10.90 6.55 24.83
CA ASN A 217 11.58 5.27 25.01
C ASN A 217 10.70 4.02 24.77
N ASN A 218 9.57 4.20 24.08
CA ASN A 218 8.67 3.11 23.72
C ASN A 218 8.58 2.97 22.19
N ILE A 219 9.54 2.22 21.62
CA ILE A 219 9.64 2.03 20.17
C ILE A 219 8.61 1.02 19.64
N SER A 220 8.16 0.07 20.47
CA SER A 220 7.16 -0.94 20.07
C SER A 220 5.86 -0.29 19.63
N LEU A 221 5.38 0.69 20.40
CA LEU A 221 4.13 1.37 20.10
C LEU A 221 4.23 2.27 18.85
N SER A 222 5.41 2.88 18.61
CA SER A 222 5.66 3.61 17.36
C SER A 222 5.60 2.70 16.12
N ILE A 223 6.15 1.48 16.21
CA ILE A 223 6.11 0.51 15.10
C ILE A 223 4.67 0.02 14.90
N GLU A 224 3.92 -0.16 15.99
CA GLU A 224 2.53 -0.58 15.96
C GLU A 224 1.62 0.42 15.24
N VAL A 225 1.82 1.73 15.45
CA VAL A 225 1.11 2.79 14.72
C VAL A 225 1.31 2.66 13.20
N GLY A 226 2.56 2.54 12.74
CA GLY A 226 2.88 2.40 11.32
C GLY A 226 2.30 1.13 10.69
N SER A 227 2.41 0.00 11.40
CA SER A 227 1.90 -1.29 10.93
C SER A 227 0.36 -1.32 10.84
N CYS A 228 -0.35 -0.69 11.79
CA CYS A 228 -1.80 -0.60 11.74
C CYS A 228 -2.30 0.17 10.50
N ILE A 229 -1.64 1.27 10.14
CA ILE A 229 -1.98 2.04 8.93
C ILE A 229 -1.70 1.20 7.68
N ALA A 230 -0.56 0.51 7.62
CA ALA A 230 -0.25 -0.39 6.50
C ALA A 230 -1.33 -1.47 6.32
N VAL A 231 -1.81 -2.06 7.42
CA VAL A 231 -2.91 -3.04 7.40
C VAL A 231 -4.22 -2.42 6.91
N GLN A 232 -4.56 -1.20 7.36
CA GLN A 232 -5.76 -0.49 6.92
C GLN A 232 -5.71 -0.15 5.42
N VAL A 233 -4.56 0.32 4.94
CA VAL A 233 -4.34 0.60 3.51
C VAL A 233 -4.52 -0.69 2.70
N CYS A 234 -3.89 -1.78 3.13
CA CYS A 234 -3.93 -3.07 2.44
C CYS A 234 -5.33 -3.71 2.41
N MET A 235 -5.99 -3.79 3.56
CA MET A 235 -7.22 -4.58 3.70
C MET A 235 -8.52 -3.80 3.47
N LEU A 236 -8.48 -2.47 3.57
CA LEU A 236 -9.68 -1.62 3.46
C LEU A 236 -9.54 -0.58 2.35
N GLN A 237 -8.48 0.22 2.34
CA GLN A 237 -8.37 1.32 1.39
C GLN A 237 -8.24 0.83 -0.06
N ILE A 238 -7.40 -0.18 -0.30
CA ILE A 238 -7.25 -0.78 -1.63
C ILE A 238 -8.60 -1.32 -2.13
N PRO A 239 -9.30 -2.27 -1.45
CA PRO A 239 -10.58 -2.78 -1.93
C PRO A 239 -11.66 -1.72 -2.15
N VAL A 240 -11.72 -0.69 -1.30
CA VAL A 240 -12.70 0.40 -1.46
C VAL A 240 -12.44 1.18 -2.75
N ILE A 241 -11.18 1.47 -3.08
CA ILE A 241 -10.84 2.16 -4.34
C ILE A 241 -11.21 1.29 -5.54
N VAL A 242 -10.95 -0.02 -5.48
CA VAL A 242 -11.38 -0.96 -6.53
C VAL A 242 -12.89 -0.94 -6.70
N PHE A 243 -13.63 -0.98 -5.60
CA PHE A 243 -15.08 -1.02 -5.61
C PHE A 243 -15.70 0.27 -6.19
N VAL A 244 -15.14 1.43 -5.84
CA VAL A 244 -15.57 2.72 -6.39
C VAL A 244 -15.27 2.81 -7.89
N ASP A 245 -14.10 2.34 -8.34
CA ASP A 245 -13.75 2.32 -9.77
C ASP A 245 -14.73 1.47 -10.60
N LEU A 246 -15.12 0.30 -10.08
CA LEU A 246 -16.11 -0.58 -10.72
C LEU A 246 -17.47 0.10 -10.91
N ILE A 247 -17.89 0.92 -9.95
CA ILE A 247 -19.18 1.62 -9.99
C ILE A 247 -19.12 2.82 -10.94
N TYR A 248 -18.05 3.61 -10.91
CA TYR A 248 -17.98 4.90 -11.62
C TYR A 248 -17.42 4.82 -13.03
N VAL A 249 -16.44 3.95 -13.30
CA VAL A 249 -15.73 3.91 -14.59
C VAL A 249 -16.24 2.77 -15.50
N GLY A 250 -16.98 1.83 -14.93
CA GLY A 250 -17.51 0.66 -15.63
C GLY A 250 -16.48 -0.44 -15.83
N HIS A 251 -16.99 -1.66 -16.10
CA HIS A 251 -16.31 -2.97 -16.04
C HIS A 251 -14.95 -3.11 -16.79
N ASN A 252 -14.58 -2.13 -17.61
CA ASN A 252 -13.42 -2.17 -18.51
C ASN A 252 -12.12 -1.63 -17.89
N SER A 253 -12.16 -0.97 -16.73
CA SER A 253 -11.01 -0.30 -16.09
C SER A 253 -10.40 -1.03 -14.88
N SER A 254 -10.83 -2.28 -14.63
CA SER A 254 -10.27 -3.18 -13.60
C SER A 254 -8.78 -3.52 -13.81
N ALA A 255 -8.20 -3.19 -14.96
CA ALA A 255 -6.77 -3.30 -15.26
C ALA A 255 -5.89 -2.36 -14.42
N LEU A 256 -6.44 -1.24 -13.91
CA LEU A 256 -5.68 -0.22 -13.19
C LEU A 256 -5.36 -0.64 -11.75
N VAL A 257 -6.26 -1.42 -11.14
CA VAL A 257 -6.10 -2.10 -9.85
C VAL A 257 -5.06 -3.22 -9.93
N LEU A 258 -5.12 -4.01 -11.01
CA LEU A 258 -4.16 -5.07 -11.28
C LEU A 258 -2.76 -4.51 -11.58
N THR A 259 -2.70 -3.38 -12.29
CA THR A 259 -1.47 -2.62 -12.55
C THR A 259 -0.83 -2.15 -11.25
N TYR A 260 -1.63 -1.69 -10.29
CA TYR A 260 -1.17 -1.21 -8.99
C TYR A 260 -0.60 -2.32 -8.11
N CYS A 261 -1.34 -3.42 -8.01
CA CYS A 261 -0.96 -4.62 -7.30
C CYS A 261 0.28 -5.30 -7.91
N ALA A 262 0.44 -5.23 -9.24
CA ALA A 262 1.62 -5.69 -9.97
C ALA A 262 2.82 -4.72 -9.88
N MET A 263 2.61 -3.41 -9.76
CA MET A 263 3.69 -2.41 -9.62
C MET A 263 4.37 -2.49 -8.25
N VAL A 264 3.61 -2.71 -7.17
CA VAL A 264 4.17 -2.94 -5.82
C VAL A 264 5.03 -4.20 -5.81
N ALA A 265 4.58 -5.26 -6.48
CA ALA A 265 5.34 -6.50 -6.66
C ALA A 265 6.57 -6.30 -7.57
N MET A 266 6.49 -5.54 -8.66
CA MET A 266 7.66 -5.23 -9.49
C MET A 266 8.70 -4.36 -8.78
N TYR A 267 8.31 -3.42 -7.92
CA TYR A 267 9.30 -2.54 -7.27
C TYR A 267 10.08 -3.25 -6.15
N PHE A 268 9.44 -4.19 -5.45
CA PHE A 268 10.08 -4.98 -4.38
C PHE A 268 10.73 -6.28 -4.90
N PHE A 269 10.27 -6.79 -6.04
CA PHE A 269 10.62 -8.10 -6.60
C PHE A 269 11.08 -8.03 -8.06
N ALA A 270 11.56 -6.89 -8.55
CA ALA A 270 12.40 -6.85 -9.74
C ALA A 270 13.85 -7.14 -9.32
N PRO A 271 14.34 -8.40 -9.39
CA PRO A 271 15.71 -8.54 -9.82
C PRO A 271 15.79 -7.87 -11.19
N ASN A 272 16.84 -7.07 -11.41
CA ASN A 272 17.33 -6.77 -12.73
C ASN A 272 17.13 -8.00 -13.63
N SER A 273 16.22 -7.93 -14.60
CA SER A 273 16.17 -8.92 -15.65
C SER A 273 16.92 -8.32 -16.83
N PRO A 274 18.23 -8.61 -16.99
CA PRO A 274 18.91 -8.38 -18.26
C PRO A 274 18.13 -9.15 -19.33
N GLY A 275 17.97 -8.51 -20.50
CA GLY A 275 17.10 -8.96 -21.58
C GLY A 275 17.00 -10.48 -21.71
N ILE A 276 15.79 -10.98 -21.51
CA ILE A 276 15.42 -12.35 -21.85
C ILE A 276 15.61 -12.47 -23.37
N LYS A 277 16.67 -13.16 -23.78
CA LYS A 277 16.80 -13.68 -25.15
C LYS A 277 15.89 -14.91 -25.21
N CYS A 278 14.79 -14.79 -25.94
CA CYS A 278 13.93 -15.92 -26.32
C CYS A 278 14.53 -16.64 -27.51
#